data_AF-A0AA37CJD4-F1
#
_entry.id   AF-A0AA37CJD4-F1
#
_cell.length_a   1.000
_cell.length_b   1.000
_cell.length_c   1.000
_cell.angle_alpha   90.00
_cell.angle_beta   90.00
_cell.angle_gamma   90.00
#
_symmetry.space_group_name_H-M   'P 1'
#
loop_
_entity.id
_entity.type
_entity.pdbx_description
1 polymer ?
#
loop_
_entity_poly.entity_id
_entity_poly.type
_entity_poly.pdbx_seq_one_letter_code
_entity_poly.pdbx_strand_id
1 'polypeptide(L)'
;MRVLANFTLLMICGSLNGCFLFDPVIDLPRDVAIFSDHARARTALDAGDVRAAEGFLTGQRFTHRSREVSGMSWGELTYRAAQVVLQAKDRGESIDAEALYRAHLAMTYDDDLRQSVGHLQQAMQLLEGQPIRQAAYERRQVVSYYFPRLILYRYLESGGRVDWNSDVQFGLYFMTYRSPIPAPGEHDPRDYYRSLHLLSLREREWLFTGWQFSEPLDEAIWRNAERLRAFSLSEDYVVWFDENAIGWLLENGLSNISGQVNGCRMRQQGFDVIDDRRWATYGKLDEQTCQPL
;
A
#
# COMPACT_ATOMS: atom_id res chain seq x y z
N MET A 1 -8.19 50.04 -41.87
CA MET A 1 -9.04 48.90 -42.26
C MET A 1 -8.84 47.75 -41.28
N ARG A 2 -9.61 47.78 -40.20
CA ARG A 2 -9.82 46.70 -39.22
C ARG A 2 -11.28 46.81 -38.78
N VAL A 3 -12.21 46.30 -39.58
CA VAL A 3 -13.61 46.04 -39.21
C VAL A 3 -14.12 45.09 -40.29
N LEU A 4 -14.45 43.83 -39.97
CA LEU A 4 -15.52 43.04 -40.62
C LEU A 4 -15.56 41.54 -40.27
N ALA A 5 -14.58 40.98 -39.54
CA ALA A 5 -14.60 39.54 -39.22
C ALA A 5 -15.09 39.18 -37.79
N ASN A 6 -15.42 40.16 -36.93
CA ASN A 6 -15.78 39.92 -35.53
C ASN A 6 -17.25 40.22 -35.16
N PHE A 7 -18.13 40.48 -36.13
CA PHE A 7 -19.53 40.85 -35.85
C PHE A 7 -20.56 39.73 -36.06
N THR A 8 -20.16 38.57 -36.60
CA THR A 8 -21.11 37.49 -36.91
C THR A 8 -21.22 36.40 -35.85
N LEU A 9 -20.29 36.31 -34.89
CA LEU A 9 -20.40 35.35 -33.77
C LEU A 9 -21.07 35.93 -32.51
N LEU A 10 -21.22 37.26 -32.42
CA LEU A 10 -21.82 37.95 -31.26
C LEU A 10 -23.35 38.11 -31.35
N MET A 11 -23.98 37.63 -32.42
CA MET A 11 -25.43 37.72 -32.66
C MET A 11 -26.16 36.38 -32.55
N ILE A 12 -25.55 35.35 -31.96
CA ILE A 12 -26.18 34.03 -31.73
C ILE A 12 -26.39 33.73 -30.22
N CYS A 13 -26.01 34.63 -29.32
CA CYS A 13 -26.27 34.48 -27.87
C CYS A 13 -27.40 35.38 -27.34
N GLY A 14 -28.14 36.07 -28.21
CA GLY A 14 -29.21 37.00 -27.83
C GLY A 14 -30.61 36.38 -27.68
N SER A 15 -30.79 35.08 -27.94
CA SER A 15 -32.14 34.45 -27.98
C SER A 15 -32.31 33.19 -27.13
N LEU A 16 -31.31 32.82 -26.32
CA LEU A 16 -31.43 31.73 -25.36
C LEU A 16 -31.06 32.26 -23.97
N ASN A 17 -32.09 32.60 -23.20
CA ASN A 17 -32.00 32.90 -21.78
C ASN A 17 -31.23 31.77 -21.05
N GLY A 18 -30.06 32.10 -20.51
CA GLY A 18 -29.34 31.22 -19.58
C GLY A 18 -28.00 30.66 -20.05
N CYS A 19 -27.10 31.50 -20.59
CA CYS A 19 -25.66 31.21 -20.48
C CYS A 19 -25.15 31.86 -19.19
N PHE A 20 -25.22 31.14 -18.07
CA PHE A 20 -24.28 31.37 -16.98
C PHE A 20 -22.89 30.97 -17.50
N LEU A 21 -22.22 31.90 -18.18
CA LEU A 21 -20.77 31.88 -18.25
C LEU A 21 -20.29 32.11 -16.82
N PHE A 22 -20.12 31.01 -16.08
CA PHE A 22 -19.02 30.97 -15.14
C PHE A 22 -17.78 31.23 -15.99
N ASP A 23 -17.24 32.45 -15.93
CA ASP A 23 -15.84 32.64 -16.26
C ASP A 23 -15.07 31.75 -15.29
N PRO A 24 -14.42 30.65 -15.71
CA PRO A 24 -13.31 30.20 -14.93
C PRO A 24 -12.28 31.32 -15.09
N VAL A 25 -12.12 32.13 -14.06
CA VAL A 25 -10.89 32.91 -13.89
C VAL A 25 -9.79 31.86 -13.83
N ILE A 26 -9.19 31.55 -14.99
CA ILE A 26 -8.08 30.61 -15.09
C ILE A 26 -6.90 31.32 -14.45
N ASP A 27 -6.49 30.83 -13.28
CA ASP A 27 -5.29 31.27 -12.56
C ASP A 27 -4.06 30.69 -13.30
N LEU A 28 -3.77 31.30 -14.46
CA LEU A 28 -2.95 30.77 -15.56
C LEU A 28 -1.46 30.46 -15.30
N PRO A 29 -0.81 30.79 -14.17
CA PRO A 29 0.53 30.26 -13.86
C PRO A 29 0.49 28.91 -13.13
N ARG A 30 -0.47 28.73 -12.22
CA ARG A 30 -0.50 27.57 -11.31
C ARG A 30 -1.11 26.35 -11.98
N ASP A 31 -2.19 26.53 -12.74
CA ASP A 31 -2.86 25.43 -13.42
C ASP A 31 -2.02 24.85 -14.56
N VAL A 32 -1.25 25.68 -15.28
CA VAL A 32 -0.32 25.21 -16.32
C VAL A 32 0.83 24.41 -15.72
N ALA A 33 1.37 24.83 -14.55
CA ALA A 33 2.40 24.06 -13.84
C ALA A 33 1.86 22.69 -13.37
N ILE A 34 0.64 22.66 -12.83
CA ILE A 34 -0.06 21.44 -12.37
C ILE A 34 -0.28 20.45 -13.51
N PHE A 35 -0.81 20.89 -14.66
CA PHE A 35 -1.00 19.99 -15.82
C PHE A 35 0.34 19.57 -16.46
N SER A 36 1.40 20.39 -16.35
CA SER A 36 2.70 20.07 -16.92
C SER A 36 3.46 18.97 -16.18
N ASP A 37 3.33 18.89 -14.85
CA ASP A 37 4.17 18.00 -14.05
C ASP A 37 3.84 16.52 -14.30
N HIS A 38 2.56 16.18 -14.44
CA HIS A 38 2.13 14.80 -14.75
C HIS A 38 2.61 14.34 -16.12
N ALA A 39 2.33 15.12 -17.17
CA ALA A 39 2.75 14.78 -18.53
C ALA A 39 4.28 14.73 -18.68
N ARG A 40 5.01 15.64 -18.02
CA ARG A 40 6.47 15.63 -18.00
C ARG A 40 7.04 14.45 -17.22
N ALA A 41 6.45 14.08 -16.09
CA ALA A 41 6.84 12.91 -15.33
C ALA A 41 6.67 11.65 -16.19
N ARG A 42 5.48 11.45 -16.77
CA ARG A 42 5.20 10.34 -17.68
C ARG A 42 6.23 10.24 -18.80
N THR A 43 6.45 11.34 -19.54
CA THR A 43 7.40 11.37 -20.66
C THR A 43 8.82 10.98 -20.22
N ALA A 44 9.29 11.51 -19.09
CA ALA A 44 10.63 11.23 -18.59
C ALA A 44 10.78 9.77 -18.09
N LEU A 45 9.77 9.26 -17.39
CA LEU A 45 9.75 7.89 -16.88
C LEU A 45 9.59 6.84 -17.99
N ASP A 46 8.82 7.14 -19.04
CA ASP A 46 8.71 6.30 -20.23
C ASP A 46 10.06 6.20 -20.97
N ALA A 47 10.85 7.29 -20.97
CA ALA A 47 12.21 7.31 -21.50
C ALA A 47 13.27 6.64 -20.60
N GLY A 48 12.89 6.20 -19.39
CA GLY A 48 13.83 5.59 -18.44
C GLY A 48 14.83 6.57 -17.81
N ASP A 49 14.49 7.86 -17.72
CA ASP A 49 15.35 8.87 -17.11
C ASP A 49 15.48 8.64 -15.59
N VAL A 50 16.63 8.07 -15.19
CA VAL A 50 16.95 7.75 -13.79
C VAL A 50 16.89 8.99 -12.89
N ARG A 51 17.42 10.14 -13.33
CA ARG A 51 17.41 11.36 -12.52
C ARG A 51 15.99 11.93 -12.37
N ALA A 52 15.16 11.77 -13.39
CA ALA A 52 13.74 12.11 -13.26
C ALA A 52 13.03 11.18 -12.28
N ALA A 53 13.32 9.87 -12.32
CA ALA A 53 12.75 8.90 -11.40
C ALA A 53 13.18 9.13 -9.94
N GLU A 54 14.46 9.41 -9.68
CA GLU A 54 14.95 9.78 -8.35
C GLU A 54 14.29 11.05 -7.83
N GLY A 55 14.23 12.10 -8.67
CA GLY A 55 13.56 13.34 -8.31
C GLY A 55 12.05 13.17 -8.09
N PHE A 56 11.42 12.28 -8.85
CA PHE A 56 10.01 11.94 -8.67
C PHE A 56 9.79 11.24 -7.33
N LEU A 57 10.54 10.19 -7.01
CA LEU A 57 10.34 9.41 -5.78
C LEU A 57 10.65 10.22 -4.51
N THR A 58 11.63 11.11 -4.56
CA THR A 58 12.04 11.94 -3.41
C THR A 58 11.22 13.24 -3.27
N GLY A 59 10.31 13.50 -4.21
CA GLY A 59 9.51 14.73 -4.25
C GLY A 59 10.32 15.98 -4.61
N GLN A 60 11.53 15.83 -5.16
CA GLN A 60 12.37 16.94 -5.62
C GLN A 60 11.97 17.43 -7.03
N ARG A 61 11.26 16.60 -7.80
CA ARG A 61 10.73 16.91 -9.14
C ARG A 61 9.27 16.50 -9.25
N PHE A 62 8.53 17.19 -10.12
CA PHE A 62 7.11 16.94 -10.37
C PHE A 62 6.28 17.03 -9.09
N THR A 63 6.40 18.17 -8.41
CA THR A 63 5.85 18.41 -7.06
C THR A 63 4.35 18.70 -7.09
N HIS A 64 3.81 19.14 -8.23
CA HIS A 64 2.40 19.47 -8.35
C HIS A 64 1.59 18.22 -8.76
N ARG A 65 1.16 17.45 -7.76
CA ARG A 65 0.44 16.16 -7.95
C ARG A 65 -1.06 16.23 -7.70
N SER A 66 -1.64 17.42 -7.70
CA SER A 66 -3.06 17.62 -7.39
C SER A 66 -4.01 17.21 -8.51
N ARG A 67 -3.51 17.02 -9.74
CA ARG A 67 -4.32 16.55 -10.88
C ARG A 67 -3.56 15.51 -11.69
N GLU A 68 -4.29 14.52 -12.16
CA GLU A 68 -3.82 13.51 -13.09
C GLU A 68 -4.25 13.89 -14.51
N VAL A 69 -3.39 13.63 -15.49
CA VAL A 69 -3.78 13.63 -16.90
C VAL A 69 -4.18 12.20 -17.26
N SER A 70 -5.17 12.04 -18.14
CA SER A 70 -5.69 10.71 -18.49
C SER A 70 -4.58 9.76 -18.99
N GLY A 71 -4.76 8.47 -18.69
CA GLY A 71 -3.88 7.39 -19.12
C GLY A 71 -3.23 6.67 -17.94
N MET A 72 -2.37 7.36 -17.18
CA MET A 72 -1.62 6.75 -16.07
C MET A 72 -1.82 7.58 -14.79
N SER A 73 -2.24 6.95 -13.71
CA SER A 73 -2.37 7.56 -12.39
C SER A 73 -1.00 7.93 -11.79
N TRP A 74 -0.98 8.76 -10.76
CA TRP A 74 0.25 9.01 -10.01
C TRP A 74 0.78 7.75 -9.31
N GLY A 75 -0.11 6.81 -8.94
CA GLY A 75 0.26 5.51 -8.38
C GLY A 75 1.07 4.68 -9.38
N GLU A 76 0.56 4.56 -10.61
CA GLU A 76 1.27 3.86 -11.69
C GLU A 76 2.59 4.55 -12.07
N LEU A 77 2.63 5.89 -12.09
CA LEU A 77 3.89 6.62 -12.28
C LEU A 77 4.90 6.39 -11.14
N THR A 78 4.41 6.23 -9.91
CA THR A 78 5.25 5.89 -8.75
C THR A 78 5.85 4.50 -8.89
N TYR A 79 5.04 3.52 -9.29
CA TYR A 79 5.52 2.17 -9.61
C TYR A 79 6.55 2.19 -10.74
N ARG A 80 6.27 2.93 -11.83
CA ARG A 80 7.19 3.08 -12.96
C ARG A 80 8.52 3.72 -12.55
N ALA A 81 8.49 4.78 -11.74
CA ALA A 81 9.69 5.42 -11.23
C ALA A 81 10.53 4.46 -10.38
N ALA A 82 9.88 3.67 -9.51
CA ALA A 82 10.55 2.65 -8.72
C ALA A 82 11.24 1.60 -9.59
N GLN A 83 10.57 1.11 -10.64
CA GLN A 83 11.16 0.18 -11.59
C GLN A 83 12.41 0.76 -12.28
N VAL A 84 12.36 2.01 -12.75
CA VAL A 84 13.50 2.66 -13.40
C VAL A 84 14.69 2.76 -12.43
N VAL A 85 14.45 3.17 -11.19
CA VAL A 85 15.50 3.27 -10.16
C VAL A 85 16.10 1.91 -9.80
N LEU A 86 15.26 0.89 -9.58
CA LEU A 86 15.72 -0.45 -9.22
C LEU A 86 16.51 -1.10 -10.37
N GLN A 87 16.02 -0.98 -11.61
CA GLN A 87 16.75 -1.48 -12.77
C GLN A 87 18.10 -0.76 -12.98
N ALA A 88 18.17 0.54 -12.71
CA ALA A 88 19.44 1.28 -12.75
C ALA A 88 20.39 0.79 -11.64
N LYS A 89 19.87 0.56 -10.44
CA LYS A 89 20.65 -0.02 -9.34
C LYS A 89 21.20 -1.40 -9.69
N ASP A 90 20.39 -2.27 -10.31
CA ASP A 90 20.79 -3.61 -10.74
C ASP A 90 21.89 -3.59 -11.82
N ARG A 91 21.92 -2.55 -12.66
CA ARG A 91 23.01 -2.29 -13.62
C ARG A 91 24.28 -1.74 -12.97
N GLY A 92 24.28 -1.51 -11.65
CA GLY A 92 25.41 -0.96 -10.90
C GLY A 92 25.51 0.57 -10.95
N GLU A 93 24.47 1.27 -11.39
CA GLU A 93 24.45 2.74 -11.36
C GLU A 93 24.41 3.25 -9.91
N SER A 94 25.02 4.42 -9.69
CA SER A 94 24.95 5.11 -8.39
C SER A 94 23.59 5.79 -8.27
N ILE A 95 22.83 5.39 -7.25
CA ILE A 95 21.49 5.90 -6.95
C ILE A 95 21.51 6.56 -5.57
N ASP A 96 20.82 7.68 -5.44
CA ASP A 96 20.58 8.34 -4.17
C ASP A 96 19.85 7.42 -3.18
N ALA A 97 20.33 7.37 -1.93
CA ALA A 97 19.81 6.42 -0.94
C ALA A 97 18.33 6.69 -0.58
N GLU A 98 17.89 7.96 -0.57
CA GLU A 98 16.48 8.30 -0.34
C GLU A 98 15.64 7.81 -1.53
N ALA A 99 16.09 8.03 -2.77
CA ALA A 99 15.39 7.53 -3.95
C ALA A 99 15.27 6.01 -3.96
N LEU A 100 16.35 5.29 -3.62
CA LEU A 100 16.35 3.83 -3.55
C LEU A 100 15.41 3.31 -2.44
N TYR A 101 15.43 3.94 -1.26
CA TYR A 101 14.50 3.63 -0.17
C TYR A 101 13.03 3.81 -0.62
N ARG A 102 12.71 4.94 -1.25
CA ARG A 102 11.37 5.23 -1.76
C ARG A 102 10.95 4.28 -2.89
N ALA A 103 11.89 3.85 -3.74
CA ALA A 103 11.62 2.84 -4.76
C ALA A 103 11.22 1.52 -4.14
N HIS A 104 11.97 1.03 -3.14
CA HIS A 104 11.60 -0.19 -2.42
C HIS A 104 10.24 -0.05 -1.72
N LEU A 105 9.97 1.08 -1.05
CA LEU A 105 8.65 1.29 -0.45
C LEU A 105 7.51 1.27 -1.48
N ALA A 106 7.67 1.89 -2.64
CA ALA A 106 6.67 1.88 -3.69
C ALA A 106 6.37 0.45 -4.19
N MET A 107 7.39 -0.39 -4.31
CA MET A 107 7.24 -1.79 -4.72
C MET A 107 6.59 -2.69 -3.66
N THR A 108 6.42 -2.23 -2.42
CA THR A 108 5.63 -2.99 -1.43
C THR A 108 4.14 -3.05 -1.78
N TYR A 109 3.68 -2.23 -2.72
CA TYR A 109 2.33 -2.31 -3.28
C TYR A 109 2.14 -3.35 -4.38
N ASP A 110 3.20 -4.09 -4.74
CA ASP A 110 3.09 -5.21 -5.67
C ASP A 110 2.12 -6.29 -5.14
N ASP A 111 1.43 -6.94 -6.06
CA ASP A 111 0.43 -7.96 -5.75
C ASP A 111 1.05 -9.32 -5.42
N ASP A 112 2.33 -9.52 -5.76
CA ASP A 112 3.13 -10.63 -5.25
C ASP A 112 3.56 -10.31 -3.80
N LEU A 113 2.95 -10.98 -2.83
CA LEU A 113 3.16 -10.68 -1.41
C LEU A 113 4.59 -11.02 -0.98
N ARG A 114 5.18 -12.05 -1.57
CA ARG A 114 6.57 -12.44 -1.28
C ARG A 114 7.54 -11.38 -1.78
N GLN A 115 7.35 -10.90 -3.00
CA GLN A 115 8.18 -9.81 -3.54
C GLN A 115 7.98 -8.51 -2.75
N SER A 116 6.74 -8.17 -2.43
CA SER A 116 6.38 -7.01 -1.59
C SER A 116 7.14 -7.02 -0.26
N VAL A 117 7.14 -8.16 0.46
CA VAL A 117 7.90 -8.33 1.71
C VAL A 117 9.41 -8.22 1.49
N GLY A 118 9.93 -8.77 0.38
CA GLY A 118 11.33 -8.61 0.00
C GLY A 118 11.72 -7.13 -0.17
N HIS A 119 10.89 -6.33 -0.85
CA HIS A 119 11.12 -4.89 -0.98
C HIS A 119 11.01 -4.16 0.35
N LEU A 120 10.07 -4.52 1.22
CA LEU A 120 9.95 -3.95 2.56
C LEU A 120 11.23 -4.18 3.38
N GLN A 121 11.80 -5.39 3.34
CA GLN A 121 13.04 -5.72 4.04
C GLN A 121 14.23 -4.90 3.52
N GLN A 122 14.32 -4.66 2.21
CA GLN A 122 15.34 -3.78 1.63
C GLN A 122 15.15 -2.32 2.07
N ALA A 123 13.92 -1.82 2.10
CA ALA A 123 13.62 -0.48 2.60
C ALA A 123 14.02 -0.32 4.08
N MET A 124 13.72 -1.32 4.91
CA MET A 124 14.14 -1.36 6.31
C MET A 124 15.67 -1.30 6.45
N GLN A 125 16.39 -2.10 5.67
CA GLN A 125 17.85 -2.12 5.68
C GLN A 125 18.46 -0.77 5.27
N LEU A 126 17.90 -0.12 4.24
CA LEU A 126 18.34 1.21 3.81
C LEU A 126 18.10 2.25 4.91
N LEU A 127 16.95 2.19 5.58
CA LEU A 127 16.62 3.13 6.65
C LEU A 127 17.57 3.02 7.86
N GLU A 128 18.07 1.82 8.15
CA GLU A 128 19.04 1.58 9.23
C GLU A 128 20.48 1.95 8.84
N GLY A 129 20.85 1.72 7.58
CA GLY A 129 22.23 1.81 7.11
C GLY A 129 22.61 3.09 6.38
N GLN A 130 21.64 3.93 6.00
CA GLN A 130 21.84 5.11 5.15
C GLN A 130 21.28 6.39 5.77
N PRO A 131 21.80 7.57 5.40
CA PRO A 131 21.30 8.85 5.88
C PRO A 131 19.97 9.24 5.19
N ILE A 132 18.89 8.55 5.54
CA ILE A 132 17.54 8.85 5.06
C ILE A 132 16.96 10.04 5.84
N ARG A 133 16.29 10.96 5.13
CA ARG A 133 15.70 12.15 5.77
C ARG A 133 14.56 11.73 6.69
N GLN A 134 14.53 12.31 7.89
CA GLN A 134 13.49 12.04 8.89
C GLN A 134 13.36 10.54 9.23
N ALA A 135 14.48 9.81 9.30
CA ALA A 135 14.48 8.35 9.49
C ALA A 135 13.60 7.84 10.65
N ALA A 136 13.52 8.56 11.77
CA ALA A 136 12.66 8.19 12.90
C ALA A 136 11.15 8.30 12.57
N TYR A 137 10.75 9.30 11.78
CA TYR A 137 9.37 9.43 11.29
C TYR A 137 9.07 8.30 10.29
N GLU A 138 9.97 8.10 9.33
CA GLU A 138 9.89 7.04 8.33
C GLU A 138 9.77 5.64 8.96
N ARG A 139 10.53 5.35 10.03
CA ARG A 139 10.44 4.08 10.76
C ARG A 139 9.03 3.84 11.30
N ARG A 140 8.38 4.88 11.84
CA ARG A 140 6.99 4.80 12.30
C ARG A 140 6.03 4.57 11.13
N GLN A 141 6.23 5.26 10.01
CA GLN A 141 5.41 5.06 8.81
C GLN A 141 5.52 3.63 8.27
N VAL A 142 6.75 3.09 8.22
CA VAL A 142 7.01 1.69 7.83
C VAL A 142 6.20 0.73 8.69
N VAL A 143 6.25 0.89 10.01
CA VAL A 143 5.50 0.05 10.95
C VAL A 143 4.00 0.25 10.82
N SER A 144 3.50 1.47 10.70
CA SER A 144 2.04 1.69 10.64
C SER A 144 1.38 1.21 9.35
N TYR A 145 2.05 1.37 8.20
CA TYR A 145 1.41 1.14 6.89
C TYR A 145 1.85 -0.14 6.19
N TYR A 146 3.05 -0.66 6.46
CA TYR A 146 3.63 -1.76 5.69
C TYR A 146 3.79 -3.06 6.50
N PHE A 147 3.94 -2.98 7.83
CA PHE A 147 3.96 -4.17 8.68
C PHE A 147 2.66 -4.99 8.66
N PRO A 148 1.46 -4.42 8.45
CA PRO A 148 0.26 -5.24 8.27
C PRO A 148 0.41 -6.33 7.20
N ARG A 149 1.03 -6.00 6.05
CA ARG A 149 1.33 -6.96 4.98
C ARG A 149 2.38 -7.99 5.39
N LEU A 150 3.42 -7.54 6.10
CA LEU A 150 4.45 -8.45 6.61
C LEU A 150 3.87 -9.48 7.57
N ILE A 151 3.03 -9.05 8.52
CA ILE A 151 2.43 -9.95 9.50
C ILE A 151 1.49 -10.95 8.80
N LEU A 152 0.66 -10.47 7.88
CA LEU A 152 -0.16 -11.34 7.03
C LEU A 152 0.69 -12.37 6.26
N TYR A 153 1.78 -11.93 5.63
CA TYR A 153 2.69 -12.83 4.92
C TYR A 153 3.27 -13.90 5.84
N ARG A 154 3.77 -13.52 7.04
CA ARG A 154 4.35 -14.48 8.00
C ARG A 154 3.33 -15.51 8.48
N TYR A 155 2.09 -15.08 8.69
CA TYR A 155 0.99 -15.96 9.03
C TYR A 155 0.65 -16.95 7.90
N LEU A 156 0.52 -16.47 6.66
CA LEU A 156 0.25 -17.34 5.51
C LEU A 156 1.42 -18.29 5.21
N GLU A 157 2.66 -17.80 5.33
CA GLU A 157 3.89 -18.58 5.16
C GLU A 157 4.01 -19.70 6.20
N SER A 158 3.50 -19.50 7.42
CA SER A 158 3.44 -20.56 8.44
C SER A 158 2.32 -21.59 8.23
N GLY A 159 1.54 -21.48 7.14
CA GLY A 159 0.40 -22.36 6.86
C GLY A 159 -0.92 -21.85 7.42
N GLY A 160 -1.01 -20.58 7.82
CA GLY A 160 -2.26 -19.94 8.24
C GLY A 160 -3.27 -19.86 7.10
N ARG A 161 -4.55 -19.91 7.44
CA ARG A 161 -5.68 -19.82 6.48
C ARG A 161 -6.41 -18.50 6.62
N VAL A 162 -6.86 -17.93 5.50
CA VAL A 162 -7.83 -16.83 5.49
C VAL A 162 -9.10 -17.29 4.77
N ASP A 163 -10.20 -17.47 5.53
CA ASP A 163 -11.51 -17.77 4.96
C ASP A 163 -12.45 -16.56 5.05
N TRP A 164 -12.67 -15.91 3.90
CA TRP A 164 -13.56 -14.75 3.77
C TRP A 164 -15.04 -15.08 3.92
N ASN A 165 -15.43 -16.37 3.93
CA ASN A 165 -16.81 -16.80 4.02
C ASN A 165 -17.22 -17.13 5.47
N SER A 166 -16.33 -17.73 6.25
CA SER A 166 -16.61 -18.17 7.62
C SER A 166 -15.98 -17.28 8.69
N ASP A 167 -14.77 -16.78 8.43
CA ASP A 167 -13.93 -16.22 9.48
C ASP A 167 -13.92 -14.69 9.45
N VAL A 168 -14.22 -14.06 8.32
CA VAL A 168 -14.16 -12.61 8.16
C VAL A 168 -15.51 -12.05 7.71
N GLN A 169 -15.96 -10.98 8.36
CA GLN A 169 -17.18 -10.26 8.00
C GLN A 169 -16.88 -8.80 7.61
N PHE A 170 -17.63 -8.30 6.64
CA PHE A 170 -17.61 -6.90 6.25
C PHE A 170 -18.75 -6.13 6.93
N GLY A 171 -18.40 -5.12 7.71
CA GLY A 171 -19.30 -4.04 8.14
C GLY A 171 -19.21 -2.84 7.20
N LEU A 172 -20.13 -1.88 7.36
CA LEU A 172 -20.17 -0.64 6.56
C LEU A 172 -18.87 0.18 6.61
N TYR A 173 -18.05 0.04 7.65
CA TYR A 173 -16.84 0.84 7.86
C TYR A 173 -15.63 0.07 8.40
N PHE A 174 -15.73 -1.25 8.56
CA PHE A 174 -14.68 -2.06 9.16
C PHE A 174 -14.83 -3.53 8.75
N MET A 175 -13.75 -4.29 8.88
CA MET A 175 -13.79 -5.74 8.80
C MET A 175 -13.72 -6.28 10.21
N THR A 176 -14.48 -7.32 10.51
CA THR A 176 -14.34 -8.06 11.76
C THR A 176 -13.99 -9.49 11.50
N TYR A 177 -13.32 -10.10 12.46
CA TYR A 177 -12.99 -11.50 12.42
C TYR A 177 -13.91 -12.27 13.36
N ARG A 178 -14.68 -13.19 12.80
CA ARG A 178 -15.60 -14.05 13.51
C ARG A 178 -14.98 -15.44 13.56
N SER A 179 -14.39 -15.82 14.69
CA SER A 179 -13.88 -17.18 14.83
C SER A 179 -14.92 -18.07 15.50
N PRO A 180 -15.53 -19.04 14.80
CA PRO A 180 -16.13 -20.19 15.50
C PRO A 180 -15.04 -20.94 16.28
N ILE A 181 -15.44 -21.77 17.24
CA ILE A 181 -14.50 -22.69 17.91
C ILE A 181 -14.07 -23.71 16.84
N PRO A 182 -12.76 -23.82 16.53
CA PRO A 182 -12.29 -24.77 15.52
C PRO A 182 -12.55 -26.22 15.98
N ALA A 183 -12.83 -27.12 15.04
CA ALA A 183 -12.88 -28.54 15.36
C ALA A 183 -11.46 -29.08 15.69
N PRO A 184 -11.35 -30.20 16.43
CA PRO A 184 -10.04 -30.77 16.73
C PRO A 184 -9.21 -31.06 15.46
N GLY A 185 -8.02 -30.46 15.37
CA GLY A 185 -7.11 -30.62 14.24
C GLY A 185 -7.34 -29.63 13.08
N GLU A 186 -8.37 -28.79 13.15
CA GLU A 186 -8.55 -27.68 12.23
C GLU A 186 -7.72 -26.48 12.66
N HIS A 187 -7.37 -25.66 11.68
CA HIS A 187 -6.75 -24.36 11.88
C HIS A 187 -7.65 -23.48 12.77
N ASP A 188 -7.08 -22.83 13.81
CA ASP A 188 -7.81 -21.83 14.62
C ASP A 188 -7.74 -20.48 13.91
N PRO A 189 -8.87 -19.94 13.41
CA PRO A 189 -8.92 -18.65 12.74
C PRO A 189 -8.28 -17.51 13.59
N ARG A 190 -8.33 -17.60 14.92
CA ARG A 190 -7.75 -16.59 15.83
C ARG A 190 -6.22 -16.54 15.81
N ASP A 191 -5.56 -17.53 15.24
CA ASP A 191 -4.09 -17.59 15.23
C ASP A 191 -3.47 -16.45 14.43
N TYR A 192 -4.21 -15.84 13.48
CA TYR A 192 -3.77 -14.60 12.85
C TYR A 192 -3.53 -13.48 13.86
N TYR A 193 -4.40 -13.34 14.86
CA TYR A 193 -4.27 -12.33 15.92
C TYR A 193 -3.19 -12.66 16.94
N ARG A 194 -2.65 -13.88 16.90
CA ARG A 194 -1.55 -14.35 17.74
C ARG A 194 -0.22 -14.39 16.99
N SER A 195 -0.21 -14.01 15.72
CA SER A 195 0.90 -14.23 14.77
C SER A 195 2.16 -13.39 15.02
N LEU A 196 2.16 -12.46 15.99
CA LEU A 196 3.35 -11.64 16.29
C LEU A 196 4.58 -12.47 16.66
N HIS A 197 4.39 -13.69 17.19
CA HIS A 197 5.50 -14.60 17.48
C HIS A 197 6.16 -15.20 16.22
N LEU A 198 5.48 -15.17 15.08
CA LEU A 198 5.99 -15.63 13.77
C LEU A 198 6.97 -14.63 13.14
N LEU A 199 6.95 -13.37 13.59
CA LEU A 199 7.93 -12.38 13.18
C LEU A 199 9.33 -12.80 13.66
N SER A 200 10.33 -12.62 12.80
CA SER A 200 11.73 -12.75 13.18
C SER A 200 12.11 -11.75 14.28
N LEU A 201 13.23 -11.98 14.98
CA LEU A 201 13.69 -11.06 16.02
C LEU A 201 13.83 -9.62 15.48
N ARG A 202 14.44 -9.46 14.29
CA ARG A 202 14.61 -8.14 13.65
C ARG A 202 13.26 -7.47 13.38
N GLU A 203 12.28 -8.22 12.87
CA GLU A 203 10.94 -7.68 12.59
C GLU A 203 10.22 -7.31 13.89
N ARG A 204 10.35 -8.11 14.95
CA ARG A 204 9.84 -7.75 16.28
C ARG A 204 10.49 -6.49 16.82
N GLU A 205 11.82 -6.36 16.73
CA GLU A 205 12.51 -5.14 17.15
C GLU A 205 11.98 -3.91 16.41
N TRP A 206 11.71 -4.00 15.10
CA TRP A 206 11.09 -2.91 14.36
C TRP A 206 9.68 -2.58 14.85
N LEU A 207 8.82 -3.58 15.02
CA LEU A 207 7.45 -3.38 15.49
C LEU A 207 7.46 -2.75 16.89
N PHE A 208 8.16 -3.38 17.85
CA PHE A 208 8.15 -3.00 19.26
C PHE A 208 8.88 -1.68 19.57
N THR A 209 9.73 -1.19 18.67
CA THR A 209 10.39 0.13 18.80
C THR A 209 9.78 1.21 17.91
N GLY A 210 9.02 0.83 16.88
CA GLY A 210 8.44 1.75 15.90
C GLY A 210 6.95 2.00 16.08
N TRP A 211 6.22 1.10 16.76
CA TRP A 211 4.82 1.31 17.13
C TRP A 211 4.70 2.00 18.50
N GLN A 212 3.69 2.85 18.65
CA GLN A 212 3.41 3.53 19.90
C GLN A 212 2.43 2.71 20.72
N PHE A 213 2.96 1.82 21.57
CA PHE A 213 2.18 1.04 22.52
C PHE A 213 1.69 1.93 23.67
N SER A 214 0.40 1.85 23.99
CA SER A 214 -0.20 2.42 25.20
C SER A 214 0.35 1.71 26.44
N GLU A 215 0.46 0.39 26.35
CA GLU A 215 1.02 -0.48 27.39
C GLU A 215 2.15 -1.32 26.78
N PRO A 216 3.42 -0.89 26.91
CA PRO A 216 4.55 -1.62 26.35
C PRO A 216 4.68 -3.01 26.99
N LEU A 217 4.80 -4.04 26.15
CA LEU A 217 5.09 -5.40 26.63
C LEU A 217 6.55 -5.50 27.08
N ASP A 218 6.83 -6.28 28.12
CA ASP A 218 8.19 -6.54 28.60
C ASP A 218 9.08 -7.06 27.46
N GLU A 219 10.26 -6.46 27.31
CA GLU A 219 11.28 -6.83 26.32
C GLU A 219 11.70 -8.29 26.42
N ALA A 220 11.74 -8.84 27.63
CA ALA A 220 12.05 -10.25 27.85
C ALA A 220 10.95 -11.19 27.33
N ILE A 221 9.73 -10.69 27.11
CA ILE A 221 8.63 -11.44 26.47
C ILE A 221 8.76 -11.32 24.95
N TRP A 222 8.71 -10.11 24.38
CA TRP A 222 8.60 -9.96 22.93
C TRP A 222 9.88 -10.30 22.16
N ARG A 223 11.08 -10.23 22.77
CA ARG A 223 12.31 -10.71 22.11
C ARG A 223 12.36 -12.23 21.97
N ASN A 224 11.75 -12.97 22.90
CA ASN A 224 11.78 -14.43 22.93
C ASN A 224 10.52 -15.01 22.25
N ALA A 225 10.71 -15.72 21.13
CA ALA A 225 9.59 -16.26 20.33
C ALA A 225 8.70 -17.23 21.11
N GLU A 226 9.28 -18.08 21.96
CA GLU A 226 8.53 -19.06 22.75
C GLU A 226 7.72 -18.38 23.86
N ARG A 227 8.31 -17.38 24.54
CA ARG A 227 7.60 -16.61 25.56
C ARG A 227 6.48 -15.77 24.96
N LEU A 228 6.73 -15.13 23.82
CA LEU A 228 5.70 -14.38 23.11
C LEU A 228 4.58 -15.31 22.61
N ARG A 229 4.91 -16.51 22.12
CA ARG A 229 3.91 -17.52 21.76
C ARG A 229 3.09 -17.95 22.98
N ALA A 230 3.74 -18.26 24.10
CA ALA A 230 3.04 -18.63 25.33
C ALA A 230 2.13 -17.50 25.83
N PHE A 231 2.60 -16.25 25.81
CA PHE A 231 1.80 -15.07 26.14
C PHE A 231 0.61 -14.94 25.18
N SER A 232 0.80 -15.12 23.87
CA SER A 232 -0.29 -15.00 22.88
C SER A 232 -1.47 -15.95 23.07
N LEU A 233 -1.30 -16.99 23.89
CA LEU A 233 -2.34 -17.96 24.24
C LEU A 233 -3.06 -17.62 25.56
N SER A 234 -2.64 -16.58 26.28
CA SER A 234 -3.26 -16.15 27.54
C SER A 234 -4.42 -15.17 27.33
N GLU A 235 -5.26 -15.02 28.35
CA GLU A 235 -6.29 -13.98 28.38
C GLU A 235 -5.66 -12.57 28.45
N ASP A 236 -4.55 -12.43 29.18
CA ASP A 236 -3.81 -11.15 29.28
C ASP A 236 -3.35 -10.63 27.92
N TYR A 237 -2.99 -11.51 26.97
CA TYR A 237 -2.65 -11.08 25.62
C TYR A 237 -3.85 -10.47 24.90
N VAL A 238 -5.06 -11.00 25.08
CA VAL A 238 -6.26 -10.46 24.44
C VAL A 238 -6.53 -9.04 24.92
N VAL A 239 -6.38 -8.80 26.23
CA VAL A 239 -6.51 -7.46 26.83
C VAL A 239 -5.41 -6.53 26.31
N TRP A 240 -4.14 -6.95 26.41
CA TRP A 240 -3.00 -6.18 25.94
C TRP A 240 -3.10 -5.83 24.44
N PHE A 241 -3.58 -6.76 23.63
CA PHE A 241 -3.73 -6.62 22.18
C PHE A 241 -4.77 -5.54 21.82
N ASP A 242 -5.90 -5.53 22.53
CA ASP A 242 -6.99 -4.56 22.34
C ASP A 242 -6.56 -3.15 22.79
N GLU A 243 -5.98 -3.02 23.98
CA GLU A 243 -5.52 -1.74 24.56
C GLU A 243 -4.43 -1.06 23.73
N ASN A 244 -3.67 -1.84 22.97
CA ASN A 244 -2.62 -1.34 22.07
C ASN A 244 -3.09 -1.17 20.61
N ALA A 245 -4.38 -1.34 20.34
CA ALA A 245 -5.01 -1.19 19.04
C ALA A 245 -4.32 -1.99 17.91
N ILE A 246 -3.72 -3.14 18.25
CA ILE A 246 -3.03 -3.99 17.26
C ILE A 246 -4.04 -4.65 16.33
N GLY A 247 -5.30 -4.80 16.76
CA GLY A 247 -6.41 -5.27 15.91
C GLY A 247 -6.54 -4.47 14.62
N TRP A 248 -6.50 -3.14 14.73
CA TRP A 248 -6.57 -2.26 13.56
C TRP A 248 -5.39 -2.44 12.60
N LEU A 249 -4.18 -2.65 13.14
CA LEU A 249 -2.98 -2.94 12.35
C LEU A 249 -3.17 -4.24 11.54
N LEU A 250 -3.67 -5.31 12.19
CA LEU A 250 -3.86 -6.61 11.54
C LEU A 250 -5.04 -6.60 10.54
N GLU A 251 -6.12 -5.88 10.84
CA GLU A 251 -7.25 -5.69 9.92
C GLU A 251 -6.80 -5.00 8.63
N ASN A 252 -5.95 -3.97 8.69
CA ASN A 252 -5.38 -3.36 7.48
C ASN A 252 -4.64 -4.38 6.60
N GLY A 253 -3.97 -5.36 7.22
CA GLY A 253 -3.30 -6.44 6.51
C GLY A 253 -4.28 -7.26 5.68
N LEU A 254 -5.38 -7.71 6.31
CA LEU A 254 -6.45 -8.45 5.65
C LEU A 254 -7.13 -7.62 4.55
N SER A 255 -7.27 -6.31 4.74
CA SER A 255 -7.99 -5.43 3.81
C SER A 255 -7.25 -5.37 2.48
N ASN A 256 -5.92 -5.41 2.51
CA ASN A 256 -5.09 -5.42 1.31
C ASN A 256 -5.34 -6.65 0.41
N ILE A 257 -5.77 -7.78 0.98
CA ILE A 257 -6.03 -9.02 0.21
C ILE A 257 -7.52 -9.34 0.07
N SER A 258 -8.41 -8.42 0.46
CA SER A 258 -9.84 -8.69 0.48
C SER A 258 -10.55 -8.58 -0.86
N GLY A 259 -9.85 -8.31 -1.94
CA GLY A 259 -10.41 -8.33 -3.30
C GLY A 259 -10.27 -9.71 -3.93
N GLN A 260 -11.22 -10.11 -4.78
CA GLN A 260 -11.17 -11.41 -5.46
C GLN A 260 -9.91 -11.61 -6.30
N VAL A 261 -9.43 -10.55 -6.96
CA VAL A 261 -8.18 -10.57 -7.73
C VAL A 261 -6.99 -10.86 -6.81
N ASN A 262 -6.91 -10.19 -5.65
CA ASN A 262 -5.82 -10.37 -4.71
C ASN A 262 -5.89 -11.77 -4.07
N GLY A 263 -7.07 -12.23 -3.68
CA GLY A 263 -7.29 -13.59 -3.18
C GLY A 263 -6.85 -14.67 -4.20
N CYS A 264 -7.21 -14.49 -5.48
CA CYS A 264 -6.75 -15.37 -6.56
C CYS A 264 -5.22 -15.35 -6.68
N ARG A 265 -4.57 -14.18 -6.68
CA ARG A 265 -3.11 -14.08 -6.76
C ARG A 265 -2.41 -14.71 -5.55
N MET A 266 -2.99 -14.61 -4.35
CA MET A 266 -2.47 -15.30 -3.17
C MET A 266 -2.56 -16.82 -3.31
N ARG A 267 -3.67 -17.34 -3.86
CA ARG A 267 -3.80 -18.78 -4.16
C ARG A 267 -2.79 -19.24 -5.21
N GLN A 268 -2.53 -18.45 -6.25
CA GLN A 268 -1.49 -18.76 -7.24
C GLN A 268 -0.09 -18.82 -6.63
N GLN A 269 0.15 -18.07 -5.55
CA GLN A 269 1.39 -18.13 -4.76
C GLN A 269 1.42 -19.32 -3.78
N GLY A 270 0.37 -20.13 -3.72
CA GLY A 270 0.27 -21.34 -2.88
C GLY A 270 -0.29 -21.10 -1.48
N PHE A 271 -0.84 -19.91 -1.19
CA PHE A 271 -1.44 -19.62 0.11
C PHE A 271 -2.89 -20.10 0.22
N ASP A 272 -3.30 -20.50 1.42
CA ASP A 272 -4.64 -20.99 1.71
C ASP A 272 -5.61 -19.82 1.96
N VAL A 273 -6.15 -19.27 0.88
CA VAL A 273 -7.11 -18.16 0.88
C VAL A 273 -8.42 -18.57 0.21
N ILE A 274 -9.48 -18.64 1.00
CA ILE A 274 -10.82 -19.01 0.56
C ILE A 274 -11.65 -17.73 0.41
N ASP A 275 -12.15 -17.47 -0.80
CA ASP A 275 -13.04 -16.34 -1.10
C ASP A 275 -14.09 -16.80 -2.13
N ASP A 276 -15.24 -17.26 -1.64
CA ASP A 276 -16.39 -17.67 -2.46
C ASP A 276 -17.53 -16.64 -2.36
N ARG A 277 -17.18 -15.38 -2.09
CA ARG A 277 -18.19 -14.35 -1.81
C ARG A 277 -19.10 -14.14 -3.02
N ARG A 278 -20.40 -14.31 -2.77
CA ARG A 278 -21.55 -13.97 -3.65
C ARG A 278 -21.69 -12.46 -3.96
N TRP A 279 -20.86 -11.62 -3.34
CA TRP A 279 -20.81 -10.16 -3.53
C TRP A 279 -19.66 -9.73 -4.45
N ALA A 280 -19.24 -10.65 -5.31
CA ALA A 280 -18.30 -10.43 -6.40
C ALA A 280 -18.66 -9.13 -7.15
N THR A 281 -17.84 -8.10 -7.01
CA THR A 281 -17.97 -6.87 -7.81
C THR A 281 -17.63 -7.14 -9.27
N TYR A 282 -16.83 -8.20 -9.50
CA TYR A 282 -16.48 -8.76 -10.79
C TYR A 282 -17.22 -10.08 -10.98
N GLY A 283 -17.39 -10.55 -12.21
CA GLY A 283 -17.96 -11.87 -12.48
C GLY A 283 -17.04 -13.00 -11.97
N LYS A 284 -17.14 -14.19 -12.58
CA LYS A 284 -16.12 -15.22 -12.37
C LYS A 284 -14.74 -14.68 -12.78
N LEU A 285 -13.70 -15.00 -12.02
CA LEU A 285 -12.32 -14.73 -12.44
C LEU A 285 -11.76 -15.94 -13.20
N ASP A 286 -10.83 -15.68 -14.09
CA ASP A 286 -9.92 -16.69 -14.62
C ASP A 286 -8.87 -17.01 -13.55
N GLU A 287 -8.86 -18.23 -13.01
CA GLU A 287 -7.91 -18.65 -11.96
C GLU A 287 -6.44 -18.71 -12.46
N GLN A 288 -6.17 -18.66 -13.77
CA GLN A 288 -4.80 -18.61 -14.31
C GLN A 288 -4.26 -17.20 -14.45
N THR A 289 -5.12 -16.23 -14.76
CA THR A 289 -4.70 -14.83 -14.98
C THR A 289 -5.12 -13.90 -13.83
N CYS A 290 -5.99 -14.38 -12.95
CA CYS A 290 -6.69 -13.61 -11.92
C CYS A 290 -7.39 -12.36 -12.45
N GLN A 291 -7.77 -12.38 -13.74
CA GLN A 291 -8.54 -11.32 -14.39
C GLN A 291 -10.02 -11.68 -14.44
N PRO A 292 -10.93 -10.69 -14.45
CA PRO A 292 -12.35 -10.94 -14.71
C PRO A 292 -12.56 -11.62 -16.07
N LEU A 293 -13.44 -12.64 -16.11
CA LEU A 293 -13.94 -13.27 -17.34
C LEU A 293 -14.97 -12.40 -18.06
#